data_AF-A0A932K649-F1
#
_entry.id   AF-A0A932K649-F1
#
_cell.length_a   1.000
_cell.length_b   1.000
_cell.length_c   1.000
_cell.angle_alpha   90.00
_cell.angle_beta   90.00
_cell.angle_gamma   90.00
#
_symmetry.space_group_name_H-M   'P 1'
#
loop_
_entity.id
_entity.type
_entity.pdbx_description
1 polymer ?
#
loop_
_entity_poly.entity_id
_entity_poly.type
_entity_poly.pdbx_seq_one_letter_code
_entity_poly.pdbx_strand_id
1 'polypeptide(L)'
;MLLHDHIETTHALPYRTLEEHFYATHRISSLEWQRGACGIGILARLDGQPSRRIVEDAIAAHGCLTHRGAETHRSPTDRGTSDGAGMMFLYNRNGALQAFLAQAFDQPIAYGDPCPWAVAQLFNTRDPEGARVAERIVHAACDDFSLPILGWREVPCQVEILGELAYETMPKIQQVLIGCPDRGRPASKRARPEHFAALLYRARRQIEQEAKRAGIHDFHVSSMSPFTVVYKGLFRASQIGEFYREDLGHPDFQVAAVMYHQRYATNTSWRWSNAQPFSMIGHNGEINTLSGNRN
;
A
#
# COMPACT_ATOMS: atom_id res chain seq x y z
N MET A 1 25.37 62.36 24.09
CA MET A 1 24.91 63.52 23.31
C MET A 1 24.46 62.98 21.96
N LEU A 2 23.21 63.25 21.60
CA LEU A 2 22.44 62.70 20.49
C LEU A 2 23.08 62.91 19.12
N LEU A 3 22.79 62.00 18.18
CA LEU A 3 22.41 62.22 16.76
C LEU A 3 22.28 60.82 16.10
N HIS A 4 21.10 60.19 16.14
CA HIS A 4 20.01 60.24 15.15
C HIS A 4 20.36 59.70 13.76
N ASP A 5 19.67 58.60 13.46
CA ASP A 5 19.41 57.90 12.21
C ASP A 5 19.49 58.71 10.90
N HIS A 6 20.17 58.11 9.91
CA HIS A 6 19.72 58.17 8.52
C HIS A 6 19.81 56.77 7.90
N ILE A 7 18.62 56.21 7.64
CA ILE A 7 18.39 55.02 6.83
C ILE A 7 18.33 55.49 5.37
N GLU A 8 19.23 54.99 4.51
CA GLU A 8 19.01 54.97 3.07
C GLU A 8 18.79 53.53 2.61
N THR A 9 17.57 53.29 2.14
CA THR A 9 17.04 52.06 1.58
C THR A 9 17.65 51.77 0.22
N THR A 10 18.50 50.74 0.11
CA THR A 10 18.77 50.08 -1.17
C THR A 10 17.60 49.16 -1.51
N HIS A 11 16.83 49.55 -2.52
CA HIS A 11 15.74 48.74 -3.07
C HIS A 11 16.27 47.40 -3.59
N ALA A 12 15.94 46.32 -2.87
CA ALA A 12 16.04 44.97 -3.40
C ALA A 12 14.99 44.81 -4.52
N LEU A 13 15.45 44.61 -5.76
CA LEU A 13 14.57 44.20 -6.85
C LEU A 13 14.04 42.78 -6.54
N PRO A 14 12.72 42.54 -6.67
CA PRO A 14 12.14 41.25 -6.32
C PRO A 14 12.58 40.18 -7.34
N TYR A 15 12.95 39.01 -6.82
CA TYR A 15 13.35 37.78 -7.53
C TYR A 15 12.40 37.29 -8.65
N ARG A 16 11.26 37.93 -8.89
CA ARG A 16 10.24 37.52 -9.88
C ARG A 16 10.64 37.75 -11.34
N THR A 17 11.54 38.68 -11.64
CA THR A 17 11.74 39.16 -13.02
C THR A 17 12.60 38.24 -13.90
N LEU A 18 13.46 37.39 -13.33
CA LEU A 18 14.31 36.47 -14.10
C LEU A 18 13.58 35.20 -14.55
N GLU A 19 12.69 34.66 -13.71
CA GLU A 19 11.88 33.48 -14.06
C GLU A 19 10.87 33.80 -15.16
N GLU A 20 10.16 34.93 -15.06
CA GLU A 20 9.16 35.34 -16.06
C GLU A 20 9.78 35.53 -17.46
N HIS A 21 11.02 36.01 -17.54
CA HIS A 21 11.74 36.16 -18.80
C HIS A 21 12.14 34.80 -19.41
N PHE A 22 12.54 33.83 -18.58
CA PHE A 22 12.88 32.48 -19.03
C PHE A 22 11.66 31.76 -19.65
N TYR A 23 10.49 31.85 -19.00
CA TYR A 23 9.26 31.21 -19.47
C TYR A 23 8.68 31.84 -20.75
N ALA A 24 8.72 33.17 -20.84
CA ALA A 24 8.25 33.90 -22.03
C ALA A 24 9.08 33.57 -23.29
N THR A 25 10.40 33.46 -23.13
CA THR A 25 11.32 33.21 -24.25
C THR A 25 11.19 31.78 -24.81
N HIS A 26 10.76 30.82 -23.98
CA HIS A 26 10.64 29.40 -24.37
C HIS A 26 9.21 28.94 -24.69
N ARG A 27 8.22 29.84 -24.75
CA ARG A 27 6.78 29.51 -24.93
C ARG A 27 6.30 28.39 -24.00
N ILE A 28 6.87 28.31 -22.80
CA ILE A 28 6.39 27.41 -21.77
C ILE A 28 5.17 28.14 -21.18
N SER A 29 3.96 27.62 -21.45
CA SER A 29 2.76 28.12 -20.78
C SER A 29 3.06 28.21 -19.29
N SER A 30 2.74 29.36 -18.68
CA SER A 30 2.88 29.61 -17.25
C SER A 30 2.59 28.31 -16.49
N LEU A 31 3.56 27.82 -15.71
CA LEU A 31 3.33 26.72 -14.79
C LEU A 31 2.24 27.17 -13.82
N GLU A 32 0.98 26.98 -14.19
CA GLU A 32 -0.04 26.68 -13.21
C GLU A 32 0.57 25.56 -12.38
N TRP A 33 0.79 25.84 -11.10
CA TRP A 33 1.10 24.81 -10.14
C TRP A 33 -0.05 23.81 -10.19
N GLN A 34 0.05 22.80 -11.06
CA GLN A 34 -0.78 21.62 -11.00
C GLN A 34 -0.42 20.97 -9.66
N ARG A 35 -1.19 21.33 -8.64
CA ARG A 35 -1.10 20.71 -7.32
C ARG A 35 -1.41 19.24 -7.53
N GLY A 36 -0.36 18.42 -7.61
CA GLY A 36 -0.49 16.97 -7.64
C GLY A 36 -1.38 16.55 -6.48
N ALA A 37 -2.50 15.92 -6.82
CA ALA A 37 -3.59 15.77 -5.88
C ALA A 37 -3.34 14.64 -4.86
N CYS A 38 -2.40 13.73 -5.12
CA CYS A 38 -2.01 12.66 -4.20
C CYS A 38 -0.82 13.06 -3.29
N GLY A 39 -0.46 12.20 -2.34
CA GLY A 39 0.82 12.25 -1.61
C GLY A 39 1.49 10.88 -1.54
N ILE A 40 2.82 10.83 -1.62
CA ILE A 40 3.61 9.59 -1.47
C ILE A 40 4.84 9.87 -0.62
N GLY A 41 5.29 8.89 0.15
CA GLY A 41 6.57 8.95 0.84
C GLY A 41 7.15 7.56 1.11
N ILE A 42 8.45 7.53 1.37
CA ILE A 42 9.19 6.34 1.76
C ILE A 42 10.00 6.71 3.00
N LEU A 43 9.94 5.88 4.02
CA LEU A 43 10.83 5.94 5.17
C LEU A 43 11.65 4.66 5.22
N ALA A 44 12.97 4.78 5.33
CA ALA A 44 13.87 3.64 5.37
C ALA A 44 15.05 3.91 6.30
N ARG A 45 15.47 2.88 7.03
CA ARG A 45 16.73 2.88 7.76
C ARG A 45 17.85 2.38 6.87
N LEU A 46 18.92 3.16 6.78
CA LEU A 46 20.08 2.83 5.94
C LEU A 46 20.87 1.62 6.46
N ASP A 47 20.79 1.33 7.76
CA ASP A 47 21.42 0.15 8.37
C ASP A 47 20.60 -1.14 8.19
N GLY A 48 19.38 -1.05 7.62
CA GLY A 48 18.50 -2.18 7.41
C GLY A 48 17.94 -2.82 8.69
N GLN A 49 18.19 -2.23 9.87
CA GLN A 49 17.67 -2.74 11.13
C GLN A 49 16.20 -2.36 11.28
N PRO A 50 15.30 -3.30 11.59
CA PRO A 50 13.91 -2.98 11.82
C PRO A 50 13.74 -2.20 13.11
N SER A 51 12.75 -1.33 13.14
CA SER A 51 12.39 -0.60 14.34
C SER A 51 10.91 -0.27 14.34
N ARG A 52 10.27 -0.43 15.50
CA ARG A 52 8.88 0.00 15.71
C ARG A 52 8.69 1.48 15.41
N ARG A 53 9.73 2.30 15.65
CA ARG A 53 9.73 3.73 15.38
C ARG A 53 9.52 4.07 13.91
N ILE A 54 9.99 3.22 12.98
CA ILE A 54 9.77 3.46 11.53
C ILE A 54 8.29 3.33 11.17
N VAL A 55 7.56 2.42 11.82
CA VAL A 55 6.13 2.25 11.61
C VAL A 55 5.36 3.45 12.20
N GLU A 56 5.71 3.88 13.42
CA GLU A 56 5.14 5.09 14.05
C GLU A 56 5.38 6.36 13.22
N ASP A 57 6.65 6.62 12.86
CA ASP A 57 7.04 7.79 12.08
C ASP A 57 6.34 7.79 10.72
N ALA A 58 6.20 6.61 10.08
CA ALA A 58 5.48 6.49 8.82
C ALA A 58 3.97 6.74 8.97
N ILE A 59 3.32 6.24 10.03
CA ILE A 59 1.89 6.50 10.30
C ILE A 59 1.67 8.00 10.52
N ALA A 60 2.53 8.65 11.30
CA ALA A 60 2.47 10.09 11.53
C ALA A 60 2.69 10.88 10.24
N ALA A 61 3.75 10.57 9.47
CA ALA A 61 4.06 11.24 8.22
C ALA A 61 2.97 11.01 7.15
N HIS A 62 2.37 9.83 7.12
CA HIS A 62 1.25 9.54 6.24
C HIS A 62 0.03 10.39 6.62
N GLY A 63 -0.29 10.50 7.92
CA GLY A 63 -1.36 11.38 8.41
C GLY A 63 -1.18 12.85 8.03
N CYS A 64 0.06 13.34 7.91
CA CYS A 64 0.32 14.69 7.40
C CYS A 64 -0.13 14.89 5.94
N LEU A 65 -0.36 13.81 5.17
CA LEU A 65 -0.87 13.87 3.79
C LEU A 65 -2.40 13.86 3.71
N THR A 66 -3.15 13.82 4.82
CA THR A 66 -4.62 13.79 4.78
C THR A 66 -5.23 14.99 4.05
N HIS A 67 -4.61 16.17 4.11
CA HIS A 67 -5.04 17.36 3.35
C HIS A 67 -4.90 17.20 1.82
N ARG A 68 -4.28 16.11 1.36
CA ARG A 68 -4.13 15.72 -0.05
C ARG A 68 -5.00 14.53 -0.42
N GLY A 69 -5.99 14.20 0.40
CA GLY A 69 -7.05 13.27 0.01
C GLY A 69 -8.31 14.03 -0.36
N ALA A 70 -9.10 13.50 -1.30
CA ALA A 70 -10.49 13.91 -1.39
C ALA A 70 -11.29 13.08 -0.39
N GLU A 71 -12.39 13.67 0.08
CA GLU A 71 -13.31 13.03 1.00
C GLU A 71 -14.74 13.29 0.57
N THR A 72 -15.62 12.32 0.78
CA THR A 72 -17.05 12.43 0.54
C THR A 72 -17.83 11.95 1.76
N HIS A 73 -18.90 12.67 2.10
CA HIS A 73 -19.85 12.32 3.15
C HIS A 73 -21.23 12.08 2.53
N ARG A 74 -21.92 11.00 2.92
CA ARG A 74 -23.31 10.73 2.53
C ARG A 74 -24.34 11.38 3.44
N SER A 75 -23.99 11.63 4.70
CA SER A 75 -24.85 12.24 5.69
C SER A 75 -24.05 13.18 6.62
N PRO A 76 -24.69 14.11 7.34
CA PRO A 76 -24.01 14.99 8.29
C PRO A 76 -23.28 14.26 9.44
N THR A 77 -23.68 13.01 9.72
CA THR A 77 -23.08 12.15 10.75
C THR A 77 -22.10 11.13 10.17
N ASP A 78 -21.94 11.08 8.85
CA ASP A 78 -21.00 10.18 8.18
C ASP A 78 -19.57 10.54 8.54
N ARG A 79 -18.79 9.55 8.99
CA ARG A 79 -17.35 9.72 9.28
C ARG A 79 -16.52 10.03 8.05
N GLY A 80 -17.12 9.85 6.88
CA GLY A 80 -16.66 10.23 5.57
C GLY A 80 -15.67 9.24 4.97
N THR A 81 -15.70 9.17 3.64
CA THR A 81 -14.97 8.20 2.83
C THR A 81 -13.92 8.91 2.00
N SER A 82 -12.67 8.45 2.10
CA SER A 82 -11.53 8.97 1.33
C SER A 82 -11.24 8.09 0.11
N ASP A 83 -10.64 8.68 -0.93
CA ASP A 83 -10.32 8.02 -2.21
C ASP A 83 -9.34 6.85 -2.11
N GLY A 84 -8.69 6.73 -0.96
CA GLY A 84 -7.87 5.61 -0.58
C GLY A 84 -6.52 6.00 0.01
N ALA A 85 -6.08 5.22 0.98
CA ALA A 85 -4.80 5.36 1.64
C ALA A 85 -4.19 3.98 1.90
N GLY A 86 -2.87 3.90 2.03
CA GLY A 86 -2.21 2.63 2.28
C GLY A 86 -0.71 2.72 2.52
N MET A 87 -0.18 1.60 2.98
CA MET A 87 1.22 1.37 3.28
C MET A 87 1.69 0.03 2.73
N MET A 88 2.88 0.02 2.13
CA MET A 88 3.61 -1.18 1.74
C MET A 88 4.82 -1.32 2.65
N PHE A 89 4.85 -2.42 3.40
CA PHE A 89 5.91 -2.75 4.33
C PHE A 89 6.86 -3.75 3.69
N LEU A 90 8.16 -3.48 3.79
CA LEU A 90 9.20 -4.34 3.25
C LEU A 90 9.69 -5.30 4.34
N TYR A 91 9.83 -6.57 3.98
CA TYR A 91 10.44 -7.57 4.83
C TYR A 91 11.91 -7.25 5.03
N ASN A 92 12.38 -7.46 6.26
CA ASN A 92 13.70 -7.11 6.73
C ASN A 92 14.57 -8.36 6.91
N ARG A 93 15.89 -8.21 6.77
CA ARG A 93 16.84 -9.34 6.78
C ARG A 93 16.84 -10.13 8.08
N ASN A 94 16.62 -9.47 9.21
CA ASN A 94 16.62 -10.13 10.53
C ASN A 94 15.24 -10.69 10.93
N GLY A 95 14.24 -10.70 10.05
CA GLY A 95 13.06 -11.52 10.27
C GLY A 95 11.94 -10.91 11.10
N ALA A 96 12.06 -9.68 11.64
CA ALA A 96 11.11 -9.13 12.62
C ALA A 96 9.64 -9.08 12.13
N LEU A 97 9.36 -8.47 10.97
CA LEU A 97 8.01 -8.48 10.41
C LEU A 97 7.56 -9.91 10.08
N GLN A 98 8.48 -10.76 9.61
CA GLN A 98 8.17 -12.17 9.36
C GLN A 98 7.78 -12.90 10.65
N ALA A 99 8.47 -12.65 11.76
CA ALA A 99 8.19 -13.24 13.06
C ALA A 99 6.80 -12.83 13.57
N PHE A 100 6.48 -11.54 13.50
CA PHE A 100 5.14 -11.03 13.83
C PHE A 100 4.05 -11.74 12.99
N LEU A 101 4.22 -11.79 11.67
CA LEU A 101 3.23 -12.42 10.80
C LEU A 101 3.11 -13.92 11.08
N ALA A 102 4.22 -14.65 11.27
CA ALA A 102 4.18 -16.08 11.62
C ALA A 102 3.38 -16.33 12.91
N GLN A 103 3.58 -15.50 13.94
CA GLN A 103 2.81 -15.53 15.18
C GLN A 103 1.34 -15.19 14.96
N ALA A 104 1.04 -14.18 14.15
CA ALA A 104 -0.33 -13.75 13.87
C ALA A 104 -1.16 -14.81 13.12
N PHE A 105 -0.51 -15.80 12.50
CA PHE A 105 -1.13 -16.98 11.89
C PHE A 105 -1.22 -18.18 12.86
N ASP A 106 -0.73 -18.06 14.09
CA ASP A 106 -0.58 -19.16 15.07
C ASP A 106 0.19 -20.37 14.50
N GLN A 107 1.14 -20.13 13.60
CA GLN A 107 1.92 -21.18 12.94
C GLN A 107 3.34 -21.24 13.50
N PRO A 108 3.82 -22.41 13.99
CA PRO A 108 5.22 -22.61 14.36
C PRO A 108 6.07 -22.77 13.10
N ILE A 109 6.24 -21.69 12.34
CA ILE A 109 6.99 -21.66 11.09
C ILE A 109 8.29 -20.87 11.24
N ALA A 110 9.37 -21.40 10.64
CA ALA A 110 10.62 -20.67 10.54
C ALA A 110 10.45 -19.37 9.74
N TYR A 111 11.27 -18.38 10.06
CA TYR A 111 11.38 -17.11 9.35
C TYR A 111 12.85 -16.70 9.27
N GLY A 112 13.18 -15.77 8.37
CA GLY A 112 14.56 -15.31 8.18
C GLY A 112 14.82 -14.86 6.74
N ASP A 113 16.10 -14.78 6.39
CA ASP A 113 16.58 -14.42 5.06
C ASP A 113 17.36 -15.61 4.45
N PRO A 114 16.89 -16.24 3.36
CA PRO A 114 15.68 -15.92 2.62
C PRO A 114 14.38 -16.32 3.34
N CYS A 115 13.30 -15.58 3.10
CA CYS A 115 12.01 -15.88 3.71
C CYS A 115 11.43 -17.22 3.19
N PRO A 116 11.13 -18.20 4.05
CA PRO A 116 10.67 -19.52 3.62
C PRO A 116 9.17 -19.58 3.26
N TRP A 117 8.50 -18.43 3.24
CA TRP A 117 7.10 -18.26 2.92
C TRP A 117 6.81 -16.83 2.43
N ALA A 118 5.59 -16.60 1.99
CA ALA A 118 5.07 -15.31 1.56
C ALA A 118 3.68 -15.10 2.16
N VAL A 119 3.25 -13.85 2.27
CA VAL A 119 1.86 -13.51 2.59
C VAL A 119 1.18 -12.97 1.34
N ALA A 120 0.02 -13.52 1.02
CA ALA A 120 -0.94 -12.91 0.12
C ALA A 120 -1.93 -12.09 0.94
N GLN A 121 -1.99 -10.77 0.73
CA GLN A 121 -3.04 -9.90 1.25
C GLN A 121 -4.18 -9.86 0.23
N LEU A 122 -5.36 -10.29 0.64
CA LEU A 122 -6.53 -10.45 -0.22
C LEU A 122 -7.67 -9.55 0.24
N PHE A 123 -8.36 -8.98 -0.75
CA PHE A 123 -9.71 -8.48 -0.61
C PHE A 123 -10.63 -9.52 -1.26
N ASN A 124 -11.41 -10.21 -0.44
CA ASN A 124 -12.38 -11.18 -0.88
C ASN A 124 -13.79 -10.56 -0.82
N THR A 125 -14.73 -11.13 -1.57
CA THR A 125 -16.13 -10.70 -1.48
C THR A 125 -16.73 -11.01 -0.11
N ARG A 126 -17.72 -10.23 0.30
CA ARG A 126 -18.53 -10.50 1.51
C ARG A 126 -19.62 -11.54 1.26
N ASP A 127 -19.95 -11.82 0.00
CA ASP A 127 -20.87 -12.89 -0.35
C ASP A 127 -20.26 -14.26 0.01
N PRO A 128 -20.88 -15.07 0.88
CA PRO A 128 -20.28 -16.33 1.34
C PRO A 128 -19.98 -17.33 0.23
N GLU A 129 -20.84 -17.46 -0.79
CA GLU A 129 -20.59 -18.41 -1.88
C GLU A 129 -19.46 -17.93 -2.78
N GLY A 130 -19.50 -16.67 -3.21
CA GLY A 130 -18.40 -16.05 -3.95
C GLY A 130 -17.08 -16.13 -3.19
N ALA A 131 -17.09 -15.95 -1.87
CA ALA A 131 -15.90 -16.07 -1.04
C ALA A 131 -15.33 -17.50 -1.06
N ARG A 132 -16.19 -18.52 -0.95
CA ARG A 132 -15.77 -19.93 -1.06
C ARG A 132 -15.24 -20.27 -2.45
N VAL A 133 -15.83 -19.72 -3.51
CA VAL A 133 -15.33 -19.90 -4.88
C VAL A 133 -13.95 -19.25 -5.03
N ALA A 134 -13.76 -18.03 -4.52
CA ALA A 134 -12.48 -17.34 -4.54
C ALA A 134 -11.40 -18.10 -3.76
N GLU A 135 -11.72 -18.61 -2.58
CA GLU A 135 -10.81 -19.46 -1.78
C GLU A 135 -10.40 -20.71 -2.57
N ARG A 136 -11.34 -21.41 -3.23
CA ARG A 136 -11.03 -22.55 -4.10
C ARG A 136 -10.10 -22.18 -5.25
N ILE A 137 -10.29 -21.02 -5.86
CA ILE A 137 -9.43 -20.50 -6.94
C ILE A 137 -8.02 -20.24 -6.42
N VAL A 138 -7.88 -19.64 -5.23
CA VAL A 138 -6.59 -19.41 -4.58
C VAL A 138 -5.88 -20.74 -4.33
N HIS A 139 -6.58 -21.73 -3.80
CA HIS A 139 -6.05 -23.07 -3.58
C HIS A 139 -5.57 -23.73 -4.88
N ALA A 140 -6.43 -23.80 -5.89
CA ALA A 140 -6.10 -24.44 -7.17
C ALA A 140 -4.89 -23.78 -7.85
N ALA A 141 -4.85 -22.44 -7.90
CA ALA A 141 -3.72 -21.74 -8.49
C ALA A 141 -2.42 -21.95 -7.70
N CYS A 142 -2.48 -22.00 -6.36
CA CYS A 142 -1.30 -22.30 -5.56
C CYS A 142 -0.79 -23.73 -5.82
N ASP A 143 -1.70 -24.70 -5.92
CA ASP A 143 -1.36 -26.10 -6.21
C ASP A 143 -0.70 -26.26 -7.59
N ASP A 144 -1.20 -25.58 -8.63
CA ASP A 144 -0.63 -25.59 -9.99
C ASP A 144 0.83 -25.11 -10.04
N PHE A 145 1.23 -24.24 -9.11
CA PHE A 145 2.61 -23.75 -8.99
C PHE A 145 3.39 -24.43 -7.85
N SER A 146 2.84 -25.48 -7.25
CA SER A 146 3.44 -26.21 -6.11
C SER A 146 3.72 -25.31 -4.89
N LEU A 147 2.84 -24.35 -4.64
CA LEU A 147 2.93 -23.38 -3.55
C LEU A 147 2.05 -23.84 -2.38
N PRO A 148 2.59 -24.49 -1.33
CA PRO A 148 1.76 -24.99 -0.25
C PRO A 148 1.11 -23.85 0.53
N ILE A 149 -0.21 -23.89 0.68
CA ILE A 149 -0.93 -22.99 1.60
C ILE A 149 -0.77 -23.54 3.02
N LEU A 150 -0.36 -22.66 3.93
CA LEU A 150 0.02 -22.99 5.30
C LEU A 150 -1.01 -22.53 6.31
N GLY A 151 -1.80 -21.52 5.96
CA GLY A 151 -2.81 -20.97 6.83
C GLY A 151 -3.56 -19.82 6.17
N TRP A 152 -4.75 -19.60 6.67
CA TRP A 152 -5.59 -18.45 6.36
C TRP A 152 -5.79 -17.65 7.64
N ARG A 153 -5.82 -16.33 7.51
CA ARG A 153 -6.03 -15.40 8.61
C ARG A 153 -7.01 -14.33 8.16
N GLU A 154 -8.05 -14.09 8.95
CA GLU A 154 -8.86 -12.88 8.77
C GLU A 154 -8.12 -11.71 9.43
N VAL A 155 -7.94 -10.61 8.71
CA VAL A 155 -7.17 -9.46 9.23
C VAL A 155 -8.08 -8.63 10.13
N PRO A 156 -7.75 -8.45 11.41
CA PRO A 156 -8.56 -7.65 12.30
C PRO A 156 -8.63 -6.19 11.84
N CYS A 157 -9.85 -5.64 11.76
CA CYS A 157 -10.11 -4.29 11.27
C CYS A 157 -11.10 -3.55 12.19
N GLN A 158 -10.79 -2.30 12.52
CA GLN A 158 -11.69 -1.40 13.25
C GLN A 158 -12.64 -0.72 12.27
N VAL A 159 -13.77 -1.36 11.97
CA VAL A 159 -14.70 -0.92 10.92
C VAL A 159 -15.50 0.31 11.30
N GLU A 160 -15.59 0.62 12.60
CA GLU A 160 -16.39 1.71 13.18
C GLU A 160 -15.90 3.09 12.74
N ILE A 161 -14.68 3.18 12.21
CA ILE A 161 -14.05 4.43 11.76
C ILE A 161 -14.31 4.77 10.30
N LEU A 162 -14.87 3.81 9.55
CA LEU A 162 -15.17 3.98 8.14
C LEU A 162 -16.38 4.89 7.95
N GLY A 163 -16.35 5.68 6.88
CA GLY A 163 -17.55 6.31 6.36
C GLY A 163 -18.50 5.28 5.73
N GLU A 164 -19.76 5.68 5.55
CA GLU A 164 -20.84 4.79 5.07
C GLU A 164 -20.46 4.06 3.77
N LEU A 165 -19.91 4.78 2.81
CA LEU A 165 -19.54 4.24 1.49
C LEU A 165 -18.34 3.31 1.55
N ALA A 166 -17.32 3.65 2.35
CA ALA A 166 -16.20 2.75 2.59
C ALA A 166 -16.67 1.43 3.23
N TYR A 167 -17.57 1.51 4.21
CA TYR A 167 -18.12 0.34 4.90
C TYR A 167 -19.02 -0.53 4.00
N GLU A 168 -19.91 0.09 3.21
CA GLU A 168 -20.76 -0.61 2.24
C GLU A 168 -19.95 -1.42 1.23
N THR A 169 -18.84 -0.84 0.76
CA THR A 169 -17.96 -1.45 -0.26
C THR A 169 -16.79 -2.23 0.34
N MET A 170 -16.70 -2.34 1.67
CA MET A 170 -15.59 -2.99 2.36
C MET A 170 -15.52 -4.46 1.95
N PRO A 171 -14.36 -4.95 1.46
CA PRO A 171 -14.17 -6.37 1.20
C PRO A 171 -13.92 -7.12 2.51
N LYS A 172 -14.06 -8.45 2.48
CA LYS A 172 -13.51 -9.30 3.52
C LYS A 172 -11.98 -9.29 3.37
N ILE A 173 -11.26 -8.79 4.37
CA ILE A 173 -9.79 -8.67 4.31
C ILE A 173 -9.17 -9.93 4.92
N GLN A 174 -8.46 -10.69 4.10
CA GLN A 174 -7.84 -11.95 4.50
C GLN A 174 -6.37 -11.97 4.12
N GLN A 175 -5.58 -12.75 4.85
CA GLN A 175 -4.22 -13.11 4.51
C GLN A 175 -4.10 -14.61 4.31
N VAL A 176 -3.27 -15.00 3.35
CA VAL A 176 -2.89 -16.40 3.11
C VAL A 176 -1.40 -16.55 3.28
N LEU A 177 -0.98 -17.47 4.15
CA LEU A 177 0.42 -17.81 4.34
C LEU A 177 0.79 -18.90 3.34
N ILE A 178 1.76 -18.63 2.48
CA ILE A 178 2.13 -19.48 1.34
C ILE A 178 3.58 -19.90 1.48
N GLY A 179 3.85 -21.19 1.58
CA GLY A 179 5.20 -21.71 1.72
C GLY A 179 5.99 -21.62 0.43
N CYS A 180 7.30 -21.46 0.57
CA CYS A 180 8.23 -21.66 -0.53
C CYS A 180 8.20 -23.15 -0.96
N PRO A 181 8.15 -23.45 -2.27
CA PRO A 181 8.24 -24.82 -2.78
C PRO A 181 9.55 -25.50 -2.35
N ASP A 182 9.56 -26.83 -2.33
CA ASP A 182 10.74 -27.67 -2.03
C ASP A 182 11.33 -27.50 -0.62
N ARG A 183 10.48 -27.36 0.41
CA ARG A 183 10.89 -27.39 1.82
C ARG A 183 11.91 -28.50 2.09
N GLY A 184 13.15 -28.13 2.42
CA GLY A 184 14.24 -29.08 2.72
C GLY A 184 15.28 -29.28 1.61
N ARG A 185 15.14 -28.66 0.43
CA ARG A 185 16.24 -28.54 -0.56
C ARG A 185 16.55 -27.07 -0.86
N PRO A 186 17.28 -26.37 0.04
CA PRO A 186 17.70 -24.97 -0.17
C PRO A 186 18.48 -24.73 -1.47
N ALA A 187 19.07 -25.79 -2.05
CA ALA A 187 19.78 -25.75 -3.33
C ALA A 187 18.87 -25.81 -4.57
N SER A 188 17.56 -26.02 -4.43
CA SER A 188 16.65 -26.06 -5.58
C SER A 188 16.54 -24.66 -6.20
N LYS A 189 16.48 -24.60 -7.54
CA LYS A 189 16.27 -23.33 -8.28
C LYS A 189 14.97 -22.64 -7.84
N ARG A 190 13.97 -23.42 -7.38
CA ARG A 190 12.67 -22.92 -6.97
C ARG A 190 12.68 -22.24 -5.60
N ALA A 191 13.58 -22.67 -4.71
CA ALA A 191 13.78 -22.10 -3.39
C ALA A 191 14.49 -20.73 -3.41
N ARG A 192 15.05 -20.30 -4.56
CA ARG A 192 15.66 -18.97 -4.69
C ARG A 192 14.59 -17.87 -4.57
N PRO A 193 14.82 -16.80 -3.81
CA PRO A 193 13.81 -15.76 -3.56
C PRO A 193 13.18 -15.18 -4.82
N GLU A 194 13.98 -14.95 -5.87
CA GLU A 194 13.51 -14.38 -7.13
C GLU A 194 12.61 -15.36 -7.88
N HIS A 195 12.91 -16.65 -7.82
CA HIS A 195 12.09 -17.67 -8.45
C HIS A 195 10.78 -17.89 -7.67
N PHE A 196 10.85 -17.89 -6.34
CA PHE A 196 9.66 -17.97 -5.52
C PHE A 196 8.73 -16.78 -5.77
N ALA A 197 9.26 -15.55 -5.84
CA ALA A 197 8.50 -14.37 -6.21
C ALA A 197 7.90 -14.46 -7.63
N ALA A 198 8.62 -15.04 -8.59
CA ALA A 198 8.09 -15.27 -9.94
C ALA A 198 6.94 -16.29 -9.95
N LEU A 199 7.02 -17.36 -9.15
CA LEU A 199 5.92 -18.33 -9.00
C LEU A 199 4.70 -17.68 -8.35
N LEU A 200 4.89 -16.90 -7.28
CA LEU A 200 3.83 -16.13 -6.62
C LEU A 200 3.16 -15.14 -7.59
N TYR A 201 3.95 -14.46 -8.43
CA TYR A 201 3.40 -13.59 -9.47
C TYR A 201 2.53 -14.37 -10.47
N ARG A 202 2.97 -15.53 -10.94
CA ARG A 202 2.19 -16.37 -11.86
C ARG A 202 0.89 -16.87 -11.22
N ALA A 203 0.98 -17.34 -9.98
CA ALA A 203 -0.18 -17.74 -9.18
C ALA A 203 -1.17 -16.58 -9.03
N ARG A 204 -0.70 -15.38 -8.62
CA ARG A 204 -1.54 -14.18 -8.53
C ARG A 204 -2.27 -13.88 -9.84
N ARG A 205 -1.56 -13.90 -10.97
CA ARG A 205 -2.17 -13.63 -12.29
C ARG A 205 -3.23 -14.65 -12.66
N GLN A 206 -3.00 -15.92 -12.35
CA GLN A 206 -3.99 -16.97 -12.54
C GLN A 206 -5.21 -16.76 -11.63
N ILE A 207 -5.00 -16.50 -10.34
CA ILE A 207 -6.07 -16.22 -9.38
C ILE A 207 -6.96 -15.07 -9.88
N GLU A 208 -6.36 -13.94 -10.25
CA GLU A 208 -7.09 -12.77 -10.74
C GLU A 208 -7.89 -13.07 -12.03
N GLN A 209 -7.34 -13.87 -12.93
CA GLN A 209 -8.00 -14.27 -14.18
C GLN A 209 -9.17 -15.23 -13.92
N GLU A 210 -8.97 -16.25 -13.09
CA GLU A 210 -9.99 -17.24 -12.77
C GLU A 210 -11.12 -16.63 -11.93
N ALA A 211 -10.82 -15.76 -10.97
CA ALA A 211 -11.83 -15.02 -10.21
C ALA A 211 -12.73 -14.20 -11.14
N LYS A 212 -12.12 -13.52 -12.13
CA LYS A 212 -12.86 -12.78 -13.15
C LYS A 212 -13.72 -13.70 -14.03
N ARG A 213 -13.21 -14.87 -14.44
CA ARG A 213 -13.96 -15.87 -15.23
C ARG A 213 -15.14 -16.45 -14.45
N ALA A 214 -14.98 -16.62 -13.14
CA ALA A 214 -16.01 -17.07 -12.23
C ALA A 214 -17.03 -15.99 -11.83
N GLY A 215 -16.91 -14.76 -12.36
CA GLY A 215 -17.84 -13.66 -12.05
C GLY A 215 -17.61 -12.98 -10.70
N ILE A 216 -16.47 -13.22 -10.05
CA ILE A 216 -16.15 -12.64 -8.74
C ILE A 216 -15.40 -11.31 -8.95
N HIS A 217 -16.18 -10.26 -9.22
CA HIS A 217 -15.61 -8.96 -9.61
C HIS A 217 -15.01 -8.13 -8.48
N ASP A 218 -15.37 -8.43 -7.23
CA ASP A 218 -14.89 -7.73 -6.04
C ASP A 218 -13.75 -8.46 -5.31
N PHE A 219 -13.12 -9.43 -5.99
CA PHE A 219 -11.91 -10.09 -5.52
C PHE A 219 -10.65 -9.37 -6.02
N HIS A 220 -9.70 -9.10 -5.13
CA HIS A 220 -8.44 -8.43 -5.46
C HIS A 220 -7.27 -8.93 -4.61
N VAL A 221 -6.11 -9.13 -5.24
CA VAL A 221 -4.86 -9.46 -4.54
C VAL A 221 -4.06 -8.18 -4.33
N SER A 222 -4.05 -7.65 -3.10
CA SER A 222 -3.34 -6.42 -2.74
C SER A 222 -1.82 -6.60 -2.82
N SER A 223 -1.32 -7.71 -2.28
CA SER A 223 0.08 -8.13 -2.39
C SER A 223 0.16 -9.66 -2.33
N MET A 224 1.15 -10.26 -2.97
CA MET A 224 1.46 -11.69 -2.87
C MET A 224 2.96 -11.84 -3.12
N SER A 225 3.76 -11.71 -2.06
CA SER A 225 5.19 -11.49 -2.16
C SER A 225 5.95 -12.09 -0.97
N PRO A 226 7.17 -12.61 -1.17
CA PRO A 226 8.05 -13.00 -0.07
C PRO A 226 8.89 -11.81 0.44
N PHE A 227 8.65 -10.60 -0.06
CA PHE A 227 9.42 -9.40 0.25
C PHE A 227 8.59 -8.26 0.82
N THR A 228 7.27 -8.27 0.62
CA THR A 228 6.41 -7.13 0.96
C THR A 228 5.02 -7.58 1.37
N VAL A 229 4.36 -6.74 2.17
CA VAL A 229 2.92 -6.84 2.46
C VAL A 229 2.29 -5.46 2.38
N VAL A 230 1.08 -5.36 1.82
CA VAL A 230 0.37 -4.10 1.63
C VAL A 230 -0.88 -4.04 2.50
N TYR A 231 -1.00 -3.00 3.32
CA TYR A 231 -2.19 -2.64 4.08
C TYR A 231 -2.78 -1.38 3.47
N LYS A 232 -4.03 -1.42 3.00
CA LYS A 232 -4.65 -0.29 2.30
C LYS A 232 -6.17 -0.34 2.37
N GLY A 233 -6.83 0.78 2.12
CA GLY A 233 -8.29 0.82 2.09
C GLY A 233 -8.86 2.19 1.80
N LEU A 234 -10.19 2.33 1.91
CA LEU A 234 -10.93 3.57 1.65
C LEU A 234 -11.13 4.38 2.94
N PHE A 235 -10.02 4.81 3.52
CA PHE A 235 -9.98 5.67 4.70
C PHE A 235 -8.96 6.80 4.45
N ARG A 236 -8.93 7.81 5.33
CA ARG A 236 -7.93 8.88 5.28
C ARG A 236 -6.57 8.33 5.71
N ALA A 237 -5.48 8.93 5.22
CA ALA A 237 -4.13 8.56 5.64
C ALA A 237 -3.92 8.50 7.16
N SER A 238 -4.51 9.45 7.90
CA SER A 238 -4.47 9.51 9.37
C SER A 238 -5.16 8.33 10.07
N GLN A 239 -6.02 7.60 9.37
CA GLN A 239 -6.87 6.55 9.93
C GLN A 239 -6.28 5.15 9.79
N ILE A 240 -5.22 4.94 9.00
CA ILE A 240 -4.71 3.58 8.73
C ILE A 240 -4.27 2.84 10.02
N GLY A 241 -3.62 3.55 10.94
CA GLY A 241 -3.14 2.99 12.20
C GLY A 241 -4.27 2.61 13.14
N GLU A 242 -5.43 3.26 13.00
CA GLU A 242 -6.64 2.91 13.74
C GLU A 242 -7.40 1.76 13.06
N PHE A 243 -7.55 1.80 11.73
CA PHE A 243 -8.23 0.75 10.98
C PHE A 243 -7.56 -0.61 11.17
N TYR A 244 -6.23 -0.68 11.05
CA TYR A 244 -5.43 -1.90 11.28
C TYR A 244 -4.75 -1.90 12.65
N ARG A 245 -5.44 -1.42 13.70
CA ARG A 245 -4.87 -1.21 15.05
C ARG A 245 -4.17 -2.44 15.61
N GLU A 246 -4.72 -3.63 15.44
CA GLU A 246 -4.14 -4.86 16.02
C GLU A 246 -2.79 -5.20 15.40
N ASP A 247 -2.60 -4.96 14.10
CA ASP A 247 -1.34 -5.24 13.41
C ASP A 247 -0.38 -4.05 13.48
N LEU A 248 -0.81 -2.89 12.99
CA LEU A 248 0.06 -1.70 12.90
C LEU A 248 0.31 -1.02 14.25
N GLY A 249 -0.50 -1.35 15.26
CA GLY A 249 -0.28 -0.95 16.64
C GLY A 249 0.64 -1.89 17.41
N HIS A 250 0.84 -3.14 16.96
CA HIS A 250 1.59 -4.15 17.71
C HIS A 250 3.07 -3.75 17.92
N PRO A 251 3.65 -3.94 19.12
CA PRO A 251 5.05 -3.59 19.39
C PRO A 251 6.06 -4.39 18.55
N ASP A 252 5.71 -5.62 18.20
CA ASP A 252 6.56 -6.51 17.37
C ASP A 252 6.38 -6.29 15.86
N PHE A 253 5.41 -5.46 15.45
CA PHE A 253 5.32 -5.04 14.05
C PHE A 253 6.44 -4.03 13.78
N GLN A 254 7.57 -4.53 13.28
CA GLN A 254 8.78 -3.73 13.06
C GLN A 254 9.30 -3.93 11.66
N VAL A 255 9.69 -2.82 11.02
CA VAL A 255 10.23 -2.83 9.65
C VAL A 255 11.45 -1.93 9.55
N ALA A 256 12.28 -2.19 8.54
CA ALA A 256 13.38 -1.30 8.18
C ALA A 256 12.98 -0.28 7.12
N ALA A 257 11.95 -0.56 6.32
CA ALA A 257 11.46 0.32 5.27
C ALA A 257 9.96 0.19 5.04
N VAL A 258 9.32 1.30 4.71
CA VAL A 258 7.89 1.41 4.42
C VAL A 258 7.66 2.51 3.38
N MET A 259 6.75 2.24 2.45
CA MET A 259 6.20 3.22 1.51
C MET A 259 4.75 3.50 1.89
N TYR A 260 4.32 4.76 1.86
CA TYR A 260 2.94 5.15 2.11
C TYR A 260 2.40 6.04 0.99
N HIS A 261 1.10 5.97 0.74
CA HIS A 261 0.45 6.71 -0.33
C HIS A 261 -0.96 7.15 0.08
N GLN A 262 -1.29 8.42 -0.15
CA GLN A 262 -2.64 8.97 -0.09
C GLN A 262 -3.08 9.30 -1.52
N ARG A 263 -4.21 8.72 -1.92
CA ARG A 263 -4.82 8.95 -3.22
C ARG A 263 -5.76 10.16 -3.19
N TYR A 264 -5.85 10.82 -4.33
CA TYR A 264 -6.90 11.73 -4.70
C TYR A 264 -7.37 11.36 -6.10
N ALA A 265 -8.68 11.29 -6.27
CA ALA A 265 -9.34 10.83 -7.46
C ALA A 265 -10.32 11.87 -7.97
N THR A 266 -10.34 12.06 -9.27
CA THR A 266 -11.39 12.81 -9.96
C THR A 266 -12.58 11.92 -10.34
N ASN A 267 -12.58 10.64 -9.93
CA ASN A 267 -13.63 9.68 -10.21
C ASN A 267 -14.37 9.23 -8.94
N THR A 268 -15.68 9.00 -9.06
CA THR A 268 -16.55 8.55 -7.95
C THR A 268 -16.57 7.03 -7.80
N SER A 269 -15.52 6.34 -8.24
CA SER A 269 -15.43 4.88 -8.16
C SER A 269 -14.75 4.46 -6.86
N TRP A 270 -15.55 4.12 -5.87
CA TRP A 270 -15.12 3.76 -4.52
C TRP A 270 -14.76 2.27 -4.44
N ARG A 271 -13.66 1.90 -5.10
CA ARG A 271 -13.14 0.52 -5.08
C ARG A 271 -11.90 0.45 -4.18
N TRP A 272 -11.95 -0.40 -3.18
CA TRP A 272 -10.82 -0.66 -2.27
C TRP A 272 -9.55 -1.07 -3.00
N SER A 273 -9.67 -1.81 -4.10
CA SER A 273 -8.55 -2.23 -4.94
C SER A 273 -7.76 -1.08 -5.58
N ASN A 274 -8.40 0.08 -5.78
CA ASN A 274 -7.79 1.28 -6.36
C ASN A 274 -6.93 2.08 -5.37
N ALA A 275 -7.09 1.85 -4.06
CA ALA A 275 -6.19 2.41 -3.08
C ALA A 275 -4.75 1.96 -3.36
N GLN A 276 -3.79 2.81 -3.02
CA GLN A 276 -2.36 2.56 -3.24
C GLN A 276 -1.63 2.47 -1.89
N PRO A 277 -0.42 1.87 -1.82
CA PRO A 277 0.38 1.34 -2.92
C PRO A 277 -0.20 0.13 -3.67
N PHE A 278 0.23 -0.06 -4.92
CA PHE A 278 0.11 -1.33 -5.63
C PHE A 278 1.24 -2.28 -5.22
N SER A 279 1.24 -3.51 -5.74
CA SER A 279 2.15 -4.58 -5.29
C SER A 279 3.64 -4.28 -5.41
N MET A 280 4.05 -3.26 -6.18
CA MET A 280 5.46 -2.80 -6.26
C MET A 280 5.62 -1.28 -6.36
N ILE A 281 4.54 -0.50 -6.50
CA ILE A 281 4.63 0.92 -6.85
C ILE A 281 3.54 1.73 -6.15
N GLY A 282 3.93 2.88 -5.61
CA GLY A 282 3.05 4.01 -5.38
C GLY A 282 3.32 5.07 -6.44
N HIS A 283 2.26 5.68 -6.97
CA HIS A 283 2.33 6.64 -8.06
C HIS A 283 1.65 7.95 -7.67
N ASN A 284 2.41 9.04 -7.76
CA ASN A 284 1.90 10.39 -7.60
C ASN A 284 1.91 11.09 -8.95
N GLY A 285 0.73 11.32 -9.53
CA GLY A 285 0.57 11.91 -10.85
C GLY A 285 -0.40 11.13 -11.72
N GLU A 286 -0.40 11.43 -13.02
CA GLU A 286 -1.26 10.82 -14.02
C GLU A 286 -0.45 10.32 -15.22
N ILE A 287 -0.77 9.13 -15.72
CA ILE A 287 -0.13 8.56 -16.92
C ILE A 287 -0.98 8.96 -18.14
N ASN A 288 -0.67 10.13 -18.72
CA ASN A 288 -1.44 10.70 -19.83
C ASN A 288 -1.38 9.89 -21.15
N THR A 289 -0.44 8.95 -21.25
CA THR A 289 -0.23 8.11 -22.44
C THR A 289 -0.74 6.67 -22.26
N LEU A 290 -1.60 6.41 -21.27
CA LEU A 290 -2.02 5.06 -20.88
C LEU A 290 -2.59 4.25 -22.04
N SER A 291 -3.44 4.84 -22.90
CA SER A 291 -4.02 4.14 -24.05
C SER A 291 -2.96 3.75 -25.08
N GLY A 292 -1.95 4.59 -25.31
CA GLY A 292 -0.82 4.28 -26.19
C GLY A 292 0.11 3.20 -25.63
N ASN A 293 0.33 3.18 -24.31
CA ASN A 293 1.18 2.18 -23.66
C ASN A 293 0.51 0.79 -23.55
N ARG A 294 -0.83 0.72 -23.62
CA ARG A 294 -1.58 -0.53 -23.52
C ARG A 294 -1.68 -1.29 -24.85
N ASN A 295 -1.66 -0.56 -25.96
CA ASN A 295 -1.76 -1.10 -27.32
C ASN A 295 -0.39 -1.49 -27.85
#